data_AF-A0A7S3HJ38-F1
#
_entry.id   AF-A0A7S3HJ38-F1
#
_cell.length_a   1.000
_cell.length_b   1.000
_cell.length_c   1.000
_cell.angle_alpha   90.00
_cell.angle_beta   90.00
_cell.angle_gamma   90.00
#
_symmetry.space_group_name_H-M   'P 1'
#
loop_
_entity.id
_entity.type
_entity.pdbx_description
1 polymer ?
#
loop_
_entity_poly.entity_id
_entity_poly.type
_entity_poly.pdbx_seq_one_letter_code
_entity_poly.pdbx_strand_id
1 'polypeptide(L)'
;VPRNQIMMGGVIIVFVVQIYSFFLFLYYRDDIQNGHHFCDTLYGCFKAGLGYGLQMGGGIGYLFDPTNGTRWVLDVTFFFVVNVGMLNLVAGVIITTFGQLREHQASIKEDTEGVCFVCNIDRQVFDRASTEPEGFKTHVKVDHNMWNYLYFIFMLWEQDR
;
A
#
# COMPACT_ATOMS: atom_id res chain seq x y z
N VAL A 1 -6.95 1.00 -0.16
CA VAL A 1 -5.82 0.30 -0.83
C VAL A 1 -5.52 1.01 -2.14
N PRO A 2 -4.31 1.54 -2.36
CA PRO A 2 -3.95 2.24 -3.59
C PRO A 2 -3.69 1.23 -4.72
N ARG A 3 -4.75 0.60 -5.24
CA ARG A 3 -4.70 -0.41 -6.31
C ARG A 3 -3.91 0.09 -7.52
N ASN A 4 -4.09 1.35 -7.88
CA ASN A 4 -3.42 1.96 -9.03
C ASN A 4 -1.89 2.04 -8.85
N GLN A 5 -1.40 2.26 -7.62
CA GLN A 5 0.03 2.34 -7.34
C GLN A 5 0.70 0.97 -7.44
N ILE A 6 0.06 -0.08 -6.92
CA ILE A 6 0.55 -1.46 -7.04
C ILE A 6 0.61 -1.87 -8.52
N MET A 7 -0.44 -1.55 -9.29
CA MET A 7 -0.49 -1.88 -10.72
C MET A 7 0.60 -1.17 -11.51
N MET A 8 0.81 0.14 -11.28
CA MET A 8 1.88 0.90 -11.94
C MET A 8 3.26 0.35 -11.58
N GLY A 9 3.49 0.04 -10.30
CA GLY A 9 4.72 -0.59 -9.83
C GLY A 9 5.01 -1.94 -10.47
N GLY A 10 4.00 -2.81 -10.52
CA GLY A 10 4.09 -4.12 -11.17
C GLY A 10 4.38 -4.02 -12.66
N VAL A 11 3.76 -3.06 -13.36
CA VAL A 11 4.03 -2.79 -14.79
C VAL A 11 5.49 -2.39 -15.00
N ILE A 12 6.03 -1.49 -14.17
CA ILE A 12 7.43 -1.08 -14.24
C ILE A 12 8.36 -2.29 -14.04
N ILE A 13 8.10 -3.13 -13.04
CA ILE A 13 8.89 -4.35 -12.78
C ILE A 13 8.87 -5.27 -14.00
N VAL A 14 7.70 -5.47 -14.62
CA VAL A 14 7.58 -6.29 -15.85
C VAL A 14 8.42 -5.72 -16.99
N PHE A 15 8.38 -4.40 -17.23
CA PHE A 15 9.22 -3.77 -18.26
C PHE A 15 10.71 -3.89 -17.97
N VAL A 16 11.12 -3.69 -16.72
CA VAL A 16 12.53 -3.83 -16.31
C VAL A 16 13.00 -5.26 -16.50
N VAL A 17 12.23 -6.25 -16.03
CA VAL A 17 12.56 -7.67 -16.22
C VAL A 17 12.66 -8.00 -17.71
N GLN A 18 11.76 -7.47 -18.55
CA GLN A 18 11.83 -7.68 -20.00
C GLN A 18 13.13 -7.14 -20.63
N ILE A 19 13.63 -6.00 -20.16
CA ILE A 19 14.92 -5.44 -20.61
C ILE A 19 16.07 -6.36 -20.21
N TYR A 20 16.11 -6.82 -18.95
CA TYR A 20 17.13 -7.78 -18.51
C TYR A 20 17.06 -9.10 -19.27
N SER A 21 15.87 -9.63 -19.51
CA SER A 21 15.68 -10.85 -20.30
C SER A 21 16.15 -10.70 -21.74
N PHE A 22 16.06 -9.51 -22.33
CA PHE A 22 16.61 -9.23 -23.66
C PHE A 22 18.15 -9.30 -23.66
N PHE A 23 18.82 -8.67 -22.69
CA PHE A 23 20.27 -8.75 -22.55
C PHE A 23 20.76 -10.16 -22.26
N LEU A 24 20.09 -10.89 -21.36
CA LEU A 24 20.44 -12.27 -21.04
C LEU A 24 20.26 -13.20 -22.24
N PHE A 25 19.18 -13.04 -23.01
CA PHE A 25 18.94 -13.82 -24.21
C PHE A 25 19.98 -13.59 -25.31
N LEU A 26 20.39 -12.33 -25.54
CA LEU A 26 21.34 -12.01 -26.61
C LEU A 26 22.79 -12.38 -26.28
N TYR A 27 23.21 -12.22 -25.04
CA TYR A 27 24.63 -12.32 -24.67
C TYR A 27 24.97 -13.56 -23.83
N TYR A 28 24.01 -14.14 -23.10
CA TYR A 28 24.27 -15.15 -22.06
C TYR A 28 23.29 -16.33 -22.09
N ARG A 29 22.59 -16.57 -23.20
CA ARG A 29 21.62 -17.67 -23.34
C ARG A 29 22.20 -19.05 -23.06
N ASP A 30 23.47 -19.26 -23.39
CA ASP A 30 24.13 -20.57 -23.30
C ASP A 30 24.84 -20.79 -21.95
N ASP A 31 24.82 -19.79 -21.05
CA ASP A 31 25.45 -19.82 -19.72
C ASP A 31 24.56 -20.45 -18.61
N ILE A 32 23.38 -20.96 -18.98
CA ILE A 32 22.40 -21.48 -18.01
C ILE A 32 22.83 -22.84 -17.50
N GLN A 33 22.80 -22.98 -16.17
CA GLN A 33 23.26 -24.16 -15.47
C GLN A 33 22.37 -25.39 -15.82
N ASN A 34 23.02 -26.55 -16.04
CA ASN A 34 22.41 -27.89 -16.19
C ASN A 34 21.51 -28.13 -17.40
N GLY A 35 21.69 -27.43 -18.52
CA GLY A 35 20.97 -27.75 -19.77
C GLY A 35 19.45 -27.54 -19.68
N HIS A 36 19.01 -26.72 -18.73
CA HIS A 36 17.63 -26.29 -18.70
C HIS A 36 17.40 -25.21 -19.76
N HIS A 37 16.59 -25.53 -20.75
CA HIS A 37 16.19 -24.69 -21.89
C HIS A 37 15.23 -23.54 -21.49
N PHE A 38 15.52 -22.85 -20.39
CA PHE A 38 14.68 -21.75 -19.90
C PHE A 38 14.80 -20.51 -20.77
N CYS A 39 15.96 -20.23 -21.38
CA CYS A 39 16.19 -19.06 -22.24
C CYS A 39 16.39 -19.39 -23.73
N ASP A 40 15.87 -20.52 -24.22
CA ASP A 40 15.90 -20.83 -25.67
C ASP A 40 15.11 -19.83 -26.53
N THR A 41 14.10 -19.21 -25.92
CA THR A 41 13.34 -18.10 -26.51
C THR A 41 13.36 -16.89 -25.58
N LEU A 42 13.22 -15.69 -26.15
CA LEU A 42 13.10 -14.46 -25.36
C LEU A 42 11.97 -14.53 -24.33
N TYR A 43 10.83 -15.13 -24.72
CA TYR A 43 9.70 -15.34 -23.82
C TYR A 43 10.01 -16.34 -22.71
N GLY A 44 10.79 -17.39 -23.00
CA GLY A 44 11.32 -18.29 -21.99
C GLY A 44 12.16 -17.54 -20.96
N CYS A 45 13.09 -16.72 -21.43
CA CYS A 45 14.00 -15.96 -20.56
C CYS A 45 13.26 -14.92 -19.71
N PHE A 46 12.19 -14.34 -20.26
CA PHE A 46 11.27 -13.49 -19.51
C PHE A 46 10.53 -14.23 -18.40
N LYS A 47 9.97 -15.41 -18.70
CA LYS A 47 9.33 -16.26 -17.68
C LYS A 47 10.33 -16.72 -16.61
N ALA A 48 11.56 -17.03 -16.98
CA ALA A 48 12.60 -17.41 -16.04
C ALA A 48 12.94 -16.25 -15.09
N GLY A 49 13.04 -15.02 -15.61
CA GLY A 49 13.27 -13.82 -14.81
C GLY A 49 12.11 -13.48 -13.87
N LEU A 50 10.86 -13.61 -14.33
CA LEU A 50 9.68 -13.38 -13.48
C LEU A 50 9.44 -14.51 -12.46
N GLY A 51 9.70 -15.76 -12.83
CA GLY A 51 9.54 -16.90 -11.94
C GLY A 51 10.71 -16.98 -10.97
N TYR A 52 11.80 -17.59 -11.42
CA TYR A 52 12.97 -17.84 -10.57
C TYR A 52 13.70 -16.56 -10.18
N GLY A 53 13.82 -15.59 -11.08
CA GLY A 53 14.54 -14.34 -10.78
C GLY A 53 13.90 -13.49 -9.68
N LEU A 54 12.57 -13.51 -9.54
CA LEU A 54 11.84 -12.82 -8.46
C LEU A 54 11.66 -13.67 -7.20
N GLN A 55 11.52 -14.99 -7.35
CA GLN A 55 11.24 -15.90 -6.23
C GLN A 55 12.51 -16.26 -5.45
N MET A 56 13.65 -16.34 -6.12
CA MET A 56 14.90 -16.71 -5.48
C MET A 56 15.57 -15.48 -4.87
N GLY A 57 15.83 -15.52 -3.56
CA GLY A 57 16.41 -14.40 -2.81
C GLY A 57 17.81 -13.96 -3.26
N GLY A 58 18.46 -14.68 -4.18
CA GLY A 58 19.73 -14.29 -4.82
C GLY A 58 19.57 -13.64 -6.20
N GLY A 59 18.34 -13.45 -6.68
CA GLY A 59 18.05 -12.96 -8.02
C GLY A 59 18.33 -13.98 -9.13
N ILE A 60 18.38 -13.49 -10.37
CA ILE A 60 18.44 -14.33 -11.57
C ILE A 60 19.76 -15.10 -11.72
N GLY A 61 20.84 -14.62 -11.08
CA GLY A 61 22.16 -15.28 -11.11
C GLY A 61 22.16 -16.70 -10.55
N TYR A 62 21.15 -17.10 -9.77
CA TYR A 62 20.97 -18.48 -9.30
C TYR A 62 20.75 -19.49 -10.44
N LEU A 63 20.25 -19.06 -11.60
CA LEU A 63 20.01 -19.91 -12.76
C LEU A 63 21.27 -20.19 -13.59
N PHE A 64 22.35 -19.44 -13.36
CA PHE A 64 23.53 -19.45 -14.21
C PHE A 64 24.76 -19.96 -13.47
N ASP A 65 25.71 -20.54 -14.22
CA ASP A 65 26.98 -20.97 -13.64
C ASP A 65 27.78 -19.77 -13.09
N PRO A 66 28.34 -19.83 -11.87
CA PRO A 66 29.05 -18.70 -11.27
C PRO A 66 30.12 -18.12 -12.21
N THR A 67 30.08 -16.82 -12.43
CA THR A 67 31.04 -16.12 -13.29
C THR A 67 31.52 -14.83 -12.64
N ASN A 68 32.79 -14.49 -12.89
CA ASN A 68 33.38 -13.20 -12.54
C ASN A 68 33.43 -12.24 -13.76
N GLY A 69 32.81 -12.63 -14.88
CA GLY A 69 32.78 -11.86 -16.12
C GLY A 69 31.74 -10.74 -16.12
N THR A 70 31.51 -10.15 -17.30
CA THR A 70 30.56 -9.03 -17.50
C THR A 70 29.11 -9.35 -17.11
N ARG A 71 28.72 -10.63 -17.10
CA ARG A 71 27.41 -11.09 -16.62
C ARG A 71 27.19 -10.84 -15.13
N TRP A 72 28.23 -10.90 -14.30
CA TRP A 72 28.13 -10.66 -12.86
C TRP A 72 27.51 -9.29 -12.55
N VAL A 73 27.85 -8.28 -13.34
CA VAL A 73 27.27 -6.93 -13.23
C VAL A 73 25.77 -6.96 -13.51
N LEU A 74 25.31 -7.73 -14.51
CA LEU A 74 23.88 -7.91 -14.78
C LEU A 74 23.16 -8.63 -13.64
N ASP A 75 23.76 -9.68 -13.08
CA ASP A 75 23.17 -10.44 -11.97
C ASP A 75 23.00 -9.55 -10.72
N VAL A 76 24.03 -8.77 -10.38
CA VAL A 76 24.01 -7.84 -9.23
C VAL A 76 23.02 -6.70 -9.45
N THR A 77 23.02 -6.07 -10.64
CA THR A 77 22.10 -4.98 -10.95
C THR A 77 20.65 -5.46 -11.00
N PHE A 78 20.39 -6.66 -11.53
CA PHE A 78 19.08 -7.31 -11.47
C PHE A 78 18.62 -7.51 -10.02
N PHE A 79 19.50 -7.99 -9.13
CA PHE A 79 19.16 -8.17 -7.72
C PHE A 79 18.72 -6.85 -7.06
N PHE A 80 19.51 -5.78 -7.20
CA PHE A 80 19.17 -4.49 -6.57
C PHE A 80 17.94 -3.82 -7.19
N VAL A 81 17.85 -3.78 -8.52
CA VAL A 81 16.77 -3.05 -9.20
C VAL A 81 15.46 -3.81 -9.09
N VAL A 82 15.47 -5.12 -9.31
CA VAL A 82 14.25 -5.92 -9.39
C VAL A 82 13.86 -6.50 -8.04
N ASN A 83 14.75 -7.24 -7.36
CA ASN A 83 14.40 -7.93 -6.11
C ASN A 83 14.25 -6.94 -4.94
N VAL A 84 15.29 -6.16 -4.66
CA VAL A 84 15.25 -5.16 -3.58
C VAL A 84 14.21 -4.07 -3.89
N GLY A 85 14.13 -3.63 -5.15
CA GLY A 85 13.11 -2.68 -5.59
C GLY A 85 11.68 -3.17 -5.36
N MET A 86 11.36 -4.42 -5.73
CA MET A 86 10.03 -5.01 -5.53
C MET A 86 9.66 -5.10 -4.05
N LEU A 87 10.59 -5.57 -3.19
CA LEU A 87 10.35 -5.68 -1.76
C LEU A 87 10.08 -4.30 -1.13
N ASN A 88 10.88 -3.29 -1.49
CA ASN A 88 10.70 -1.93 -1.01
C ASN A 88 9.40 -1.29 -1.53
N LEU A 89 8.95 -1.66 -2.73
CA LEU A 89 7.66 -1.22 -3.27
C LEU A 89 6.50 -1.75 -2.41
N VAL A 90 6.50 -3.05 -2.10
CA VAL A 90 5.45 -3.67 -1.25
C VAL A 90 5.45 -3.02 0.13
N ALA A 91 6.61 -2.90 0.78
CA ALA A 91 6.74 -2.25 2.07
C ALA A 91 6.26 -0.79 2.03
N GLY A 92 6.63 -0.04 0.99
CA GLY A 92 6.22 1.35 0.79
C GLY A 92 4.70 1.52 0.68
N VAL A 93 4.02 0.62 -0.05
CA VAL A 93 2.55 0.64 -0.16
C VAL A 93 1.88 0.35 1.18
N ILE A 94 2.40 -0.61 1.94
CA ILE A 94 1.87 -0.96 3.27
C ILE A 94 1.99 0.24 4.21
N ILE A 95 3.19 0.84 4.29
CA ILE A 95 3.46 2.03 5.13
C ILE A 95 2.53 3.18 4.74
N THR A 96 2.40 3.45 3.44
CA THR A 96 1.52 4.52 2.94
C THR A 96 0.07 4.27 3.34
N THR A 97 -0.41 3.03 3.20
CA THR A 97 -1.80 2.68 3.53
C THR A 97 -2.08 2.84 5.03
N PHE A 98 -1.17 2.38 5.89
CA PHE A 98 -1.31 2.59 7.33
C PHE A 98 -1.22 4.07 7.73
N GLY A 99 -0.37 4.85 7.04
CA GLY A 99 -0.32 6.30 7.19
C GLY A 99 -1.67 6.96 6.91
N GLN A 100 -2.28 6.63 5.77
CA GLN A 100 -3.60 7.14 5.38
C GLN A 100 -4.71 6.72 6.35
N LEU A 101 -4.70 5.47 6.84
CA LEU A 101 -5.67 5.00 7.84
C LEU A 101 -5.57 5.80 9.14
N ARG A 102 -4.34 6.11 9.58
CA ARG A 102 -4.10 6.91 10.78
C ARG A 102 -4.57 8.35 10.60
N GLU A 103 -4.29 8.96 9.46
CA GLU A 103 -4.74 10.32 9.12
C GLU A 103 -6.27 10.40 9.10
N HIS A 104 -6.93 9.43 8.46
CA HIS A 104 -8.40 9.35 8.44
C HIS A 104 -9.02 9.16 9.83
N GLN A 105 -8.39 8.35 10.70
CA GLN A 105 -8.83 8.24 12.08
C GLN A 105 -8.63 9.53 12.86
N ALA A 106 -7.54 10.25 12.62
CA ALA A 106 -7.28 11.54 13.24
C ALA A 106 -8.31 12.60 12.81
N SER A 107 -8.65 12.67 11.52
CA SER A 107 -9.66 13.61 11.02
C SER A 107 -11.05 13.32 11.57
N ILE A 108 -11.48 12.06 11.61
CA ILE A 108 -12.77 11.69 12.24
C ILE A 108 -12.79 12.10 13.70
N LYS A 109 -11.69 11.88 14.43
CA LYS A 109 -11.59 12.26 15.83
C LYS A 109 -11.68 13.78 15.99
N GLU A 110 -10.97 14.53 15.16
CA GLU A 110 -11.01 15.99 15.16
C GLU A 110 -12.42 16.51 14.90
N ASP A 111 -13.14 16.00 13.90
CA ASP A 111 -14.52 16.38 13.62
C ASP A 111 -15.45 16.01 14.80
N THR A 112 -15.31 14.79 15.34
CA THR A 112 -16.16 14.29 16.43
C THR A 112 -15.98 15.10 17.72
N GLU A 113 -14.77 15.58 18.00
CA GLU A 113 -14.43 16.37 19.19
C GLU A 113 -14.50 17.88 18.95
N GLY A 114 -14.53 18.31 17.68
CA GLY A 114 -14.41 19.70 17.24
C GLY A 114 -15.73 20.36 16.87
N VAL A 115 -16.73 19.60 16.41
CA VAL A 115 -18.04 20.14 16.03
C VAL A 115 -19.18 19.32 16.62
N CYS A 116 -20.32 19.96 16.92
CA CYS A 116 -21.49 19.22 17.39
C CYS A 116 -22.15 18.47 16.24
N PHE A 117 -22.32 17.15 16.36
CA PHE A 117 -22.96 16.30 15.35
C PHE A 117 -24.38 16.75 14.94
N VAL A 118 -25.15 17.32 15.88
CA VAL A 118 -26.57 17.67 15.65
C VAL A 118 -26.73 19.03 14.98
N CYS A 119 -26.03 20.06 15.47
CA CYS A 119 -26.19 21.44 14.98
C CYS A 119 -25.02 21.96 14.12
N ASN A 120 -23.95 21.18 13.99
CA ASN A 120 -22.75 21.50 13.21
C ASN A 120 -22.09 22.84 13.61
N ILE A 121 -22.14 23.20 14.90
CA ILE A 121 -21.47 24.37 15.45
C ILE A 121 -20.14 23.94 16.07
N ASP A 122 -19.09 24.73 15.82
CA ASP A 122 -17.75 24.51 16.37
C ASP A 122 -17.72 24.57 17.90
N ARG A 123 -16.93 23.67 18.48
CA ARG A 123 -16.62 23.59 19.91
C ARG A 123 -16.25 24.95 20.51
N GLN A 124 -15.47 25.73 19.77
CA GLN A 124 -14.96 27.03 20.19
C GLN A 124 -16.07 28.04 20.51
N VAL A 125 -17.23 27.94 19.82
CA VAL A 125 -18.37 28.82 20.05
C VAL A 125 -18.96 28.57 21.43
N PHE A 126 -19.13 27.29 21.80
CA PHE A 126 -19.68 26.90 23.09
C PHE A 126 -18.70 27.13 24.24
N ASP A 127 -17.43 26.78 24.04
CA ASP A 127 -16.39 26.97 25.06
C ASP A 127 -16.18 28.46 25.36
N ARG A 128 -16.40 29.36 24.39
CA ARG A 128 -16.36 30.82 24.60
C ARG A 128 -17.64 31.39 25.23
N ALA A 129 -18.80 30.82 24.92
CA ALA A 129 -20.08 31.33 25.41
C ALA A 129 -20.42 30.85 26.84
N SER A 130 -19.84 29.72 27.26
CA SER A 130 -20.07 29.14 28.59
C SER A 130 -19.31 29.88 29.68
N THR A 131 -19.98 30.12 30.82
CA THR A 131 -19.33 30.57 32.07
C THR A 131 -18.60 29.45 32.79
N GLU A 132 -18.97 28.19 32.52
CA GLU A 132 -18.34 26.99 33.07
C GLU A 132 -17.27 26.42 32.12
N PRO A 133 -16.20 25.81 32.64
CA PRO A 133 -15.22 25.10 31.81
C PRO A 133 -15.86 23.93 31.04
N GLU A 134 -15.43 23.74 29.80
CA GLU A 134 -15.93 22.70 28.87
C GLU A 134 -17.40 22.87 28.43
N GLY A 135 -17.78 24.10 28.04
CA GLY A 135 -19.11 24.42 27.51
C GLY A 135 -19.58 23.49 26.40
N PHE A 136 -18.70 23.11 25.47
CA PHE A 136 -19.03 22.18 24.39
C PHE A 136 -19.43 20.79 24.90
N LYS A 137 -18.75 20.29 25.93
CA LYS A 137 -19.03 18.96 26.48
C LYS A 137 -20.38 18.91 27.18
N THR A 138 -20.77 20.00 27.85
CA THR A 138 -22.10 20.15 28.43
C THR A 138 -23.15 20.17 27.31
N HIS A 139 -22.92 20.95 26.26
CA HIS A 139 -23.82 21.02 25.11
C HIS A 139 -24.08 19.65 24.48
N VAL A 140 -23.04 18.87 24.18
CA VAL A 140 -23.18 17.54 23.58
C VAL A 140 -23.82 16.52 24.54
N LYS A 141 -23.62 16.65 25.86
CA LYS A 141 -24.16 15.68 26.83
C LYS A 141 -25.59 15.96 27.28
N VAL A 142 -25.98 17.22 27.33
CA VAL A 142 -27.25 17.67 27.92
C VAL A 142 -28.20 18.15 26.83
N ASP A 143 -27.78 19.14 26.05
CA ASP A 143 -28.65 19.77 25.05
C ASP A 143 -28.82 18.88 23.82
N HIS A 144 -27.71 18.44 23.24
CA HIS A 144 -27.64 17.67 22.00
C HIS A 144 -27.07 16.27 22.21
N ASN A 145 -27.61 15.56 23.21
CA ASN A 145 -27.26 14.17 23.45
C ASN A 145 -27.79 13.27 22.34
N MET A 146 -26.89 12.63 21.60
CA MET A 146 -27.23 11.77 20.46
C MET A 146 -28.19 10.62 20.81
N TRP A 147 -28.10 10.08 22.03
CA TRP A 147 -28.96 8.98 22.48
C TRP A 147 -30.39 9.43 22.72
N ASN A 148 -30.61 10.68 23.16
CA ASN A 148 -31.95 11.21 23.34
C ASN A 148 -32.72 11.26 22.01
N TYR A 149 -32.03 11.58 20.90
CA TYR A 149 -32.62 11.53 19.56
C TYR A 149 -32.98 10.08 19.17
N LEU A 150 -32.10 9.11 19.45
CA LEU A 150 -32.38 7.69 19.18
C LEU A 150 -33.58 7.19 19.98
N TYR A 151 -33.64 7.49 21.29
CA TYR A 151 -34.77 7.12 22.14
C TYR A 151 -36.07 7.77 21.68
N PHE A 152 -36.02 9.02 21.24
CA PHE A 152 -37.18 9.70 20.69
C PHE A 152 -37.71 9.01 19.42
N ILE A 153 -36.82 8.60 18.50
CA ILE A 153 -37.21 7.84 17.31
C ILE A 153 -37.87 6.50 17.69
N PHE A 154 -37.29 5.75 18.63
CA PHE A 154 -37.89 4.51 19.12
C PHE A 154 -39.26 4.72 19.78
N MET A 155 -39.41 5.78 20.58
CA MET A 155 -40.68 6.13 21.22
C MET A 155 -41.76 6.40 20.18
N LEU A 156 -41.45 7.18 19.13
CA LEU A 156 -42.39 7.45 18.05
C LEU A 156 -42.81 6.18 17.32
N TRP A 157 -41.85 5.30 17.02
CA TRP A 157 -42.13 4.05 16.31
C TRP A 157 -43.03 3.09 17.11
N GLU A 158 -42.84 2.99 18.43
CA GLU A 158 -43.69 2.14 19.28
C GLU A 158 -45.08 2.77 19.51
N GLN A 159 -45.20 4.10 19.51
CA GLN A 159 -46.48 4.78 19.67
C GLN A 159 -47.39 4.65 18.44
N ASP A 160 -46.81 4.56 17.25
CA ASP A 160 -47.55 4.37 15.99
C ASP A 160 -47.97 2.91 15.74
N ARG A 161 -47.60 1.97 16.63
CA ARG A 161 -47.91 0.54 16.55
C ARG A 161 -49.09 0.14 17.41
#